data_AF-A0A919I116-F1
#
_entry.id   AF-A0A919I116-F1
#
_cell.length_a   1.000
_cell.length_b   1.000
_cell.length_c   1.000
_cell.angle_alpha   90.00
_cell.angle_beta   90.00
_cell.angle_gamma   90.00
#
_symmetry.space_group_name_H-M   'P 1'
#
loop_
_entity.id
_entity.type
_entity.pdbx_description
1 polymer ?
#
loop_
_entity_poly.entity_id
_entity_poly.type
_entity_poly.pdbx_seq_one_letter_code
_entity_poly.pdbx_strand_id
1 'polypeptide(L)'
;MWNKQAVGSFEARGKKLGIIGYGHIGTQLGILAESLGMHVFFYDIENKLPLGNATQVQHLSDLLNMSDVVSLHVPENASTKNMMGAEELALMKPGALLINASRGTVVDIPALCDALASKHLAGAAIDVFPTEPATNSDPFTSPLCEFDNVILTPHIGGSTQEAQENIGLEVAGKLAKYSDNGSTLSAVNFPEVSLPLHGGRRLLHIHENRPGVLTAINQIFAAQSINIAAQYLQTSPQMGYVVIDIEAEEDVAQQALQAMKAIPGTIRARLLF
;
A
#
# COMPACT_ATOMS: atom_id res chain seq x y z
N MET A 1 -3.66 -36.23 -22.78
CA MET A 1 -3.41 -37.35 -21.86
C MET A 1 -4.39 -37.20 -20.69
N TRP A 2 -5.10 -38.25 -20.27
CA TRP A 2 -6.04 -38.18 -19.13
C TRP A 2 -5.35 -38.64 -17.85
N ASN A 3 -5.15 -37.73 -16.88
CA ASN A 3 -4.31 -37.97 -15.70
C ASN A 3 -5.12 -38.00 -14.38
N LYS A 4 -6.02 -38.98 -14.24
CA LYS A 4 -6.84 -39.16 -13.02
C LYS A 4 -6.06 -39.95 -11.95
N GLN A 5 -5.56 -39.24 -10.94
CA GLN A 5 -4.80 -39.79 -9.82
C GLN A 5 -5.05 -39.00 -8.52
N ALA A 6 -4.86 -39.64 -7.36
CA ALA A 6 -4.99 -39.01 -6.04
C ALA A 6 -3.63 -38.72 -5.36
N VAL A 7 -2.55 -39.30 -5.87
CA VAL A 7 -1.20 -39.11 -5.32
C VAL A 7 -0.79 -37.65 -5.51
N GLY A 8 -0.34 -37.00 -4.43
CA GLY A 8 0.04 -35.58 -4.44
C GLY A 8 -1.15 -34.60 -4.45
N SER A 9 -2.38 -35.07 -4.28
CA SER A 9 -3.59 -34.24 -4.17
C SER A 9 -4.06 -34.17 -2.72
N PHE A 10 -4.38 -32.97 -2.24
CA PHE A 10 -4.72 -32.74 -0.83
C PHE A 10 -5.92 -31.79 -0.67
N GLU A 11 -6.70 -32.00 0.38
CA GLU A 11 -7.63 -30.98 0.87
C GLU A 11 -6.86 -29.83 1.53
N ALA A 12 -7.32 -28.58 1.34
CA ALA A 12 -6.78 -27.41 2.03
C ALA A 12 -7.06 -27.44 3.54
N ARG A 13 -8.19 -28.02 3.95
CA ARG A 13 -8.56 -28.19 5.35
C ARG A 13 -7.46 -28.91 6.14
N GLY A 14 -7.12 -28.35 7.29
CA GLY A 14 -6.07 -28.83 8.19
C GLY A 14 -4.64 -28.54 7.73
N LYS A 15 -4.44 -27.88 6.57
CA LYS A 15 -3.12 -27.43 6.12
C LYS A 15 -2.74 -26.11 6.75
N LYS A 16 -1.44 -25.82 6.75
CA LYS A 16 -0.86 -24.60 7.30
C LYS A 16 -0.65 -23.57 6.18
N LEU A 17 -1.29 -22.42 6.31
CA LEU A 17 -1.04 -21.25 5.48
C LEU A 17 -0.06 -20.32 6.18
N GLY A 18 1.07 -20.05 5.53
CA GLY A 18 2.02 -19.02 5.93
C GLY A 18 1.79 -17.73 5.15
N ILE A 19 1.51 -16.64 5.85
CA ILE A 19 1.26 -15.32 5.27
C ILE A 19 2.48 -14.42 5.54
N ILE A 20 3.11 -13.90 4.50
CA ILE A 20 4.23 -12.94 4.64
C ILE A 20 3.67 -11.55 4.33
N GLY A 21 3.61 -10.69 5.35
CA GLY A 21 2.92 -9.41 5.34
C GLY A 21 1.49 -9.52 5.84
N TYR A 22 1.24 -9.13 7.10
CA TYR A 22 -0.07 -9.23 7.76
C TYR A 22 -0.74 -7.86 7.87
N GLY A 23 -0.81 -7.16 6.74
CA GLY A 23 -1.57 -5.92 6.54
C GLY A 23 -2.99 -6.19 6.04
N HIS A 24 -3.60 -5.22 5.36
CA HIS A 24 -5.00 -5.29 4.90
C HIS A 24 -5.36 -6.60 4.17
N ILE A 25 -4.55 -7.02 3.19
CA ILE A 25 -4.82 -8.22 2.40
C ILE A 25 -4.48 -9.49 3.18
N GLY A 26 -3.31 -9.55 3.81
CA GLY A 26 -2.87 -10.73 4.57
C GLY A 26 -3.82 -11.09 5.71
N THR A 27 -4.33 -10.10 6.43
CA THR A 27 -5.33 -10.30 7.47
C THR A 27 -6.65 -10.86 6.91
N GLN A 28 -7.16 -10.30 5.81
CA GLN A 28 -8.40 -10.77 5.20
C GLN A 28 -8.26 -12.20 4.63
N LEU A 29 -7.12 -12.49 4.01
CA LEU A 29 -6.79 -13.85 3.56
C LEU A 29 -6.80 -14.83 4.73
N GLY A 30 -6.20 -14.47 5.86
CA GLY A 30 -6.19 -15.30 7.07
C GLY A 30 -7.59 -15.66 7.53
N ILE A 31 -8.51 -14.68 7.61
CA ILE A 31 -9.91 -14.92 8.00
C ILE A 31 -10.58 -15.93 7.06
N LEU A 32 -10.42 -15.75 5.74
CA LEU A 32 -11.01 -16.66 4.75
C LEU A 32 -10.40 -18.07 4.84
N ALA A 33 -9.08 -18.17 5.04
CA ALA A 33 -8.39 -19.44 5.17
C ALA A 33 -8.82 -20.22 6.44
N GLU A 34 -8.99 -19.53 7.57
CA GLU A 34 -9.55 -20.14 8.78
C GLU A 34 -10.98 -20.64 8.56
N SER A 35 -11.80 -19.91 7.81
CA SER A 35 -13.16 -20.34 7.47
C SER A 35 -13.20 -21.63 6.63
N LEU A 36 -12.14 -21.90 5.86
CA LEU A 36 -11.92 -23.15 5.11
C LEU A 36 -11.27 -24.25 5.97
N GLY A 37 -11.00 -23.98 7.25
CA GLY A 37 -10.40 -24.90 8.19
C GLY A 37 -8.88 -25.03 8.05
N MET A 38 -8.18 -24.04 7.50
CA MET A 38 -6.72 -23.98 7.52
C MET A 38 -6.20 -23.46 8.87
N HIS A 39 -4.94 -23.77 9.17
CA HIS A 39 -4.20 -23.14 10.28
C HIS A 39 -3.39 -21.97 9.75
N VAL A 40 -3.63 -20.76 10.25
CA VAL A 40 -2.99 -19.55 9.74
C VAL A 40 -1.83 -19.12 10.62
N PHE A 41 -0.69 -18.94 9.99
CA PHE A 41 0.52 -18.39 10.58
C PHE A 41 0.97 -17.20 9.74
N PHE A 42 1.61 -16.21 10.35
CA PHE A 42 2.11 -15.07 9.60
C PHE A 42 3.44 -14.56 10.11
N TYR A 43 4.22 -14.01 9.19
CA TYR A 43 5.41 -13.23 9.48
C TYR A 43 5.17 -11.79 9.02
N ASP A 44 5.49 -10.85 9.90
CA ASP A 44 5.49 -9.42 9.61
C ASP A 44 6.68 -8.78 10.35
N ILE A 45 7.29 -7.76 9.75
CA ILE A 45 8.41 -7.03 10.36
C ILE A 45 7.97 -6.23 11.59
N GLU A 46 6.67 -5.94 11.69
CA GLU A 46 6.05 -5.32 12.85
C GLU A 46 5.31 -6.37 13.69
N ASN A 47 5.19 -6.10 14.99
CA ASN A 47 4.28 -6.86 15.82
C ASN A 47 2.84 -6.48 15.48
N LYS A 48 2.02 -7.45 15.05
CA LYS A 48 0.62 -7.24 14.67
C LYS A 48 -0.28 -7.98 15.64
N LEU A 49 -1.45 -7.39 15.93
CA LEU A 49 -2.48 -8.10 16.67
C LEU A 49 -3.09 -9.19 15.76
N PRO A 50 -3.00 -10.49 16.12
CA PRO A 50 -3.65 -11.54 15.35
C PRO A 50 -5.18 -11.41 15.38
N LEU A 51 -5.84 -11.84 14.31
CA LEU A 51 -7.29 -12.02 14.25
C LEU A 51 -7.61 -13.51 14.20
N GLY A 52 -8.69 -13.92 14.88
CA GLY A 52 -9.05 -15.34 14.96
C GLY A 52 -7.99 -16.15 15.70
N ASN A 53 -7.58 -17.27 15.11
CA ASN A 53 -6.54 -18.15 15.64
C ASN A 53 -5.19 -17.96 14.95
N ALA A 54 -5.03 -16.90 14.16
CA ALA A 54 -3.80 -16.61 13.45
C ALA A 54 -2.65 -16.44 14.45
N THR A 55 -1.48 -17.02 14.14
CA THR A 55 -0.32 -16.96 15.03
C THR A 55 0.84 -16.23 14.35
N GLN A 56 1.35 -15.18 14.99
CA GLN A 56 2.57 -14.52 14.52
C GLN A 56 3.79 -15.41 14.78
N VAL A 57 4.59 -15.60 13.74
CA VAL A 57 5.87 -16.31 13.78
C VAL A 57 6.98 -15.28 13.69
N GLN A 58 7.92 -15.32 14.63
CA GLN A 58 8.95 -14.28 14.79
C GLN A 58 10.06 -14.38 13.74
N HIS A 59 10.39 -15.61 13.31
CA HIS A 59 11.42 -15.85 12.31
C HIS A 59 10.78 -16.32 11.00
N LEU A 60 11.11 -15.64 9.90
CA LEU A 60 10.62 -16.01 8.57
C LEU A 60 10.96 -17.48 8.23
N SER A 61 12.16 -17.94 8.61
CA SER A 61 12.58 -19.33 8.44
C SER A 61 11.62 -20.34 9.05
N ASP A 62 11.09 -20.06 10.25
CA ASP A 62 10.19 -20.99 10.94
C ASP A 62 8.84 -21.06 10.22
N LEU A 63 8.36 -19.92 9.71
CA LEU A 63 7.15 -19.84 8.90
C LEU A 63 7.29 -20.68 7.62
N LEU A 64 8.39 -20.50 6.88
CA LEU A 64 8.66 -21.20 5.64
C LEU A 64 8.75 -22.72 5.86
N ASN A 65 9.45 -23.16 6.90
CA ASN A 65 9.63 -24.58 7.23
C ASN A 65 8.31 -25.29 7.59
N MET A 66 7.33 -24.57 8.16
CA MET A 66 6.09 -25.19 8.62
C MET A 66 4.93 -25.12 7.63
N SER A 67 4.99 -24.23 6.65
CA SER A 67 3.85 -23.90 5.79
C SER A 67 3.66 -24.89 4.65
N ASP A 68 2.42 -25.31 4.41
CA ASP A 68 2.06 -26.09 3.21
C ASP A 68 1.82 -25.15 2.00
N VAL A 69 1.36 -23.92 2.28
CA VAL A 69 1.19 -22.84 1.30
C VAL A 69 1.78 -21.57 1.88
N VAL A 70 2.58 -20.85 1.10
CA VAL A 70 3.08 -19.51 1.46
C VAL A 70 2.47 -18.49 0.52
N SER A 71 1.90 -17.41 1.06
CA SER A 71 1.32 -16.30 0.29
C SER A 71 1.95 -14.97 0.68
N LEU A 72 2.35 -14.20 -0.33
CA LEU A 72 3.06 -12.93 -0.19
C LEU A 72 2.10 -11.74 -0.32
N HIS A 73 2.13 -10.82 0.66
CA HIS A 73 1.31 -9.60 0.72
C HIS A 73 2.11 -8.41 1.28
N VAL A 74 3.28 -8.18 0.70
CA VAL A 74 4.23 -7.15 1.13
C VAL A 74 4.27 -5.95 0.16
N PRO A 75 4.66 -4.74 0.63
CA PRO A 75 4.89 -3.59 -0.25
C PRO A 75 6.13 -3.78 -1.13
N GLU A 76 6.33 -2.89 -2.11
CA GLU A 76 7.56 -2.83 -2.90
C GLU A 76 8.53 -1.83 -2.27
N ASN A 77 9.62 -2.31 -1.68
CA ASN A 77 10.69 -1.49 -1.14
C ASN A 77 12.01 -2.29 -1.06
N ALA A 78 13.05 -1.67 -0.53
CA ALA A 78 14.38 -2.30 -0.44
C ALA A 78 14.41 -3.56 0.45
N SER A 79 13.53 -3.68 1.45
CA SER A 79 13.51 -4.85 2.35
C SER A 79 12.73 -6.04 1.78
N THR A 80 11.91 -5.85 0.75
CA THR A 80 11.08 -6.90 0.16
C THR A 80 11.56 -7.36 -1.21
N LYS A 81 12.45 -6.60 -1.85
CA LYS A 81 13.03 -6.93 -3.15
C LYS A 81 13.81 -8.24 -3.08
N ASN A 82 13.40 -9.22 -3.88
CA ASN A 82 13.95 -10.58 -3.94
C ASN A 82 14.06 -11.25 -2.57
N MET A 83 13.16 -10.94 -1.63
CA MET A 83 13.16 -11.57 -0.31
C MET A 83 12.82 -13.07 -0.37
N MET A 84 12.21 -13.54 -1.46
CA MET A 84 12.03 -14.95 -1.75
C MET A 84 13.05 -15.37 -2.80
N GLY A 85 14.30 -15.57 -2.36
CA GLY A 85 15.39 -16.08 -3.17
C GLY A 85 15.55 -17.59 -3.06
N ALA A 86 16.66 -18.12 -3.59
CA ALA A 86 16.95 -19.55 -3.56
C ALA A 86 17.04 -20.12 -2.12
N GLU A 87 17.57 -19.35 -1.17
CA GLU A 87 17.69 -19.77 0.24
C GLU A 87 16.31 -19.90 0.89
N GLU A 88 15.44 -18.90 0.73
CA GLU A 88 14.10 -18.93 1.31
C GLU A 88 13.21 -19.98 0.65
N LEU A 89 13.31 -20.15 -0.67
CA LEU A 89 12.59 -21.20 -1.38
C LEU A 89 13.03 -22.59 -0.92
N ALA A 90 14.30 -22.81 -0.61
CA ALA A 90 14.80 -24.08 -0.09
C ALA A 90 14.39 -24.36 1.37
N LEU A 91 14.08 -23.32 2.14
CA LEU A 91 13.52 -23.45 3.49
C LEU A 91 12.03 -23.81 3.50
N MET A 92 11.34 -23.67 2.36
CA MET A 92 9.96 -24.10 2.26
C MET A 92 9.85 -25.62 2.46
N LYS A 93 8.72 -26.05 2.99
CA LYS A 93 8.44 -27.47 3.12
C LYS A 93 8.46 -28.16 1.74
N PRO A 94 9.11 -29.33 1.58
CA PRO A 94 9.04 -30.08 0.33
C PRO A 94 7.60 -30.39 -0.08
N GLY A 95 7.25 -30.06 -1.32
CA GLY A 95 5.91 -30.15 -1.87
C GLY A 95 4.98 -28.98 -1.53
N ALA A 96 5.48 -27.90 -0.91
CA ALA A 96 4.69 -26.70 -0.65
C ALA A 96 4.35 -25.93 -1.94
N LEU A 97 3.45 -24.96 -1.80
CA LEU A 97 3.02 -24.05 -2.85
C LEU A 97 3.40 -22.60 -2.49
N LEU A 98 3.81 -21.82 -3.49
CA LEU A 98 4.06 -20.39 -3.35
C LEU A 98 3.03 -19.57 -4.12
N ILE A 99 2.50 -18.51 -3.51
CA ILE A 99 1.58 -17.56 -4.14
C ILE A 99 2.15 -16.15 -4.03
N ASN A 100 2.30 -15.47 -5.17
CA ASN A 100 2.62 -14.04 -5.20
C ASN A 100 1.60 -13.26 -6.04
N ALA A 101 0.74 -12.52 -5.32
CA ALA A 101 -0.14 -11.51 -5.87
C ALA A 101 0.12 -10.14 -5.21
N SER A 102 1.38 -9.89 -4.83
CA SER A 102 1.80 -8.65 -4.17
C SER A 102 2.53 -7.69 -5.10
N ARG A 103 3.83 -7.89 -5.30
CA ARG A 103 4.70 -7.06 -6.15
C ARG A 103 5.64 -7.95 -6.96
N GLY A 104 5.89 -7.57 -8.21
CA GLY A 104 6.65 -8.39 -9.17
C GLY A 104 8.13 -8.56 -8.82
N THR A 105 8.66 -7.72 -7.92
CA THR A 105 10.07 -7.73 -7.52
C THR A 105 10.36 -8.54 -6.26
N VAL A 106 9.37 -9.21 -5.68
CA VAL A 106 9.49 -9.87 -4.36
C VAL A 106 10.13 -11.27 -4.47
N VAL A 107 9.91 -11.95 -5.60
CA VAL A 107 10.37 -13.33 -5.84
C VAL A 107 11.46 -13.33 -6.91
N ASP A 108 12.55 -14.05 -6.64
CA ASP A 108 13.53 -14.40 -7.67
C ASP A 108 12.93 -15.48 -8.60
N ILE A 109 12.47 -15.05 -9.78
CA ILE A 109 11.78 -15.92 -10.74
C ILE A 109 12.68 -17.07 -11.23
N PRO A 110 13.96 -16.86 -11.61
CA PRO A 110 14.90 -17.95 -11.86
C PRO A 110 14.98 -18.98 -10.74
N ALA A 111 15.13 -18.54 -9.48
CA ALA A 111 15.20 -19.47 -8.35
C ALA A 111 13.90 -20.25 -8.14
N LEU A 112 12.75 -19.63 -8.40
CA LEU A 112 11.45 -20.31 -8.38
C LEU A 112 11.36 -21.39 -9.47
N CYS A 113 11.84 -21.11 -10.68
CA CYS A 113 11.92 -22.11 -11.75
C CYS A 113 12.78 -23.31 -11.33
N ASP A 114 13.92 -23.08 -10.68
CA ASP A 114 14.79 -24.16 -10.18
C ASP A 114 14.09 -25.01 -9.10
N ALA A 115 13.37 -24.37 -8.17
CA ALA A 115 12.60 -25.05 -7.13
C ALA A 115 11.43 -25.88 -7.69
N LEU A 116 10.80 -25.41 -8.77
CA LEU A 116 9.74 -26.13 -9.48
C LEU A 116 10.30 -27.29 -10.32
N ALA A 117 11.39 -27.06 -11.04
CA ALA A 117 12.03 -28.08 -11.89
C ALA A 117 12.58 -29.25 -11.05
N SER A 118 13.17 -28.94 -9.89
CA SER A 118 13.62 -29.92 -8.90
C SER A 118 12.47 -30.63 -8.16
N LYS A 119 11.22 -30.17 -8.34
CA LYS A 119 10.02 -30.62 -7.62
C LYS A 119 10.09 -30.43 -6.10
N HIS A 120 10.98 -29.54 -5.65
CA HIS A 120 10.98 -29.11 -4.26
C HIS A 120 9.66 -28.39 -3.93
N LEU A 121 9.19 -27.52 -4.83
CA LEU A 121 7.83 -26.98 -4.77
C LEU A 121 6.91 -27.78 -5.70
N ALA A 122 5.68 -28.03 -5.23
CA ALA A 122 4.67 -28.76 -6.00
C ALA A 122 3.99 -27.90 -7.07
N GLY A 123 4.09 -26.57 -6.96
CA GLY A 123 3.47 -25.61 -7.87
C GLY A 123 3.52 -24.19 -7.30
N ALA A 124 3.04 -23.23 -8.09
CA ALA A 124 2.97 -21.83 -7.68
C ALA A 124 1.79 -21.09 -8.36
N ALA A 125 1.43 -19.93 -7.83
CA ALA A 125 0.54 -18.99 -8.51
C ALA A 125 1.15 -17.58 -8.49
N ILE A 126 1.40 -17.00 -9.66
CA ILE A 126 2.09 -15.72 -9.82
C ILE A 126 1.23 -14.79 -10.67
N ASP A 127 0.82 -13.67 -10.07
CA ASP A 127 -0.01 -12.64 -10.73
C ASP A 127 0.83 -11.41 -11.17
N VAL A 128 2.00 -11.22 -10.57
CA VAL A 128 2.84 -10.03 -10.74
C VAL A 128 4.26 -10.43 -11.10
N PHE A 129 4.88 -9.68 -12.01
CA PHE A 129 6.16 -10.05 -12.62
C PHE A 129 7.17 -8.90 -12.61
N PRO A 130 8.49 -9.16 -12.64
CA PRO A 130 9.51 -8.09 -12.68
C PRO A 130 9.35 -7.16 -13.89
N THR A 131 8.92 -7.72 -15.02
CA THR A 131 8.60 -7.00 -16.24
C THR A 131 7.22 -7.45 -16.70
N GLU A 132 6.31 -6.50 -16.87
CA GLU A 132 4.93 -6.75 -17.30
C GLU A 132 4.68 -6.09 -18.66
N PRO A 133 3.83 -6.70 -19.51
CA PRO A 133 3.38 -6.07 -20.75
C PRO A 133 2.75 -4.69 -20.47
N ALA A 134 3.04 -3.69 -21.31
CA ALA A 134 2.46 -2.35 -21.13
C ALA A 134 0.97 -2.33 -21.48
N THR A 135 0.56 -3.19 -22.41
CA THR A 135 -0.82 -3.35 -22.87
C THR A 135 -1.17 -4.83 -23.08
N ASN A 136 -2.46 -5.12 -23.18
CA ASN A 136 -2.94 -6.48 -23.48
C ASN A 136 -2.54 -6.99 -24.88
N SER A 137 -2.07 -6.10 -25.75
CA SER A 137 -1.61 -6.45 -27.09
C SER A 137 -0.13 -6.82 -27.13
N ASP A 138 0.63 -6.45 -26.09
CA ASP A 138 2.05 -6.76 -25.99
C ASP A 138 2.24 -8.21 -25.53
N PRO A 139 3.25 -8.93 -26.07
CA PRO A 139 3.47 -10.32 -25.69
C PRO A 139 3.96 -10.44 -24.25
N PHE A 140 3.46 -11.44 -23.54
CA PHE A 140 3.98 -11.83 -22.23
C PHE A 140 5.04 -12.92 -22.37
N THR A 141 6.15 -12.78 -21.65
CA THR A 141 7.23 -13.76 -21.59
C THR A 141 7.67 -13.98 -20.15
N SER A 142 7.70 -15.23 -19.72
CA SER A 142 8.26 -15.65 -18.43
C SER A 142 8.76 -17.08 -18.54
N PRO A 143 9.89 -17.45 -17.89
CA PRO A 143 10.32 -18.85 -17.83
C PRO A 143 9.29 -19.75 -17.12
N LEU A 144 8.40 -19.17 -16.31
CA LEU A 144 7.32 -19.90 -15.65
C LEU A 144 6.27 -20.45 -16.63
N CYS A 145 6.22 -19.97 -17.88
CA CYS A 145 5.29 -20.47 -18.89
C CYS A 145 5.51 -21.95 -19.27
N GLU A 146 6.67 -22.53 -18.93
CA GLU A 146 6.98 -23.93 -19.20
C GLU A 146 6.37 -24.92 -18.18
N PHE A 147 5.80 -24.41 -17.07
CA PHE A 147 5.36 -25.22 -15.94
C PHE A 147 3.83 -25.31 -15.88
N ASP A 148 3.27 -26.46 -16.26
CA ASP A 148 1.81 -26.72 -16.20
C ASP A 148 1.23 -26.67 -14.77
N ASN A 149 2.06 -26.82 -13.75
CA ASN A 149 1.70 -26.72 -12.33
C ASN A 149 1.86 -25.30 -11.75
N VAL A 150 1.98 -24.28 -12.63
CA VAL A 150 2.02 -22.87 -12.25
C VAL A 150 0.82 -22.14 -12.84
N ILE A 151 0.10 -21.41 -11.98
CA ILE A 151 -0.98 -20.51 -12.40
C ILE A 151 -0.36 -19.14 -12.67
N LEU A 152 -0.54 -18.64 -13.89
CA LEU A 152 -0.10 -17.30 -14.29
C LEU A 152 -1.33 -16.46 -14.57
N THR A 153 -1.43 -15.30 -13.91
CA THR A 153 -2.52 -14.34 -14.13
C THR A 153 -1.95 -12.96 -14.45
N PRO A 154 -2.60 -12.16 -15.32
CA PRO A 154 -2.00 -10.94 -15.86
C PRO A 154 -2.26 -9.72 -14.95
N HIS A 155 -1.75 -9.75 -13.72
CA HIS A 155 -1.88 -8.68 -12.73
C HIS A 155 -3.34 -8.26 -12.49
N ILE A 156 -4.18 -9.26 -12.18
CA ILE A 156 -5.62 -9.09 -12.00
C ILE A 156 -6.11 -9.35 -10.57
N GLY A 157 -5.21 -9.48 -9.59
CA GLY A 157 -5.57 -9.73 -8.19
C GLY A 157 -6.55 -8.72 -7.59
N GLY A 158 -6.54 -7.47 -8.08
CA GLY A 158 -7.49 -6.41 -7.70
C GLY A 158 -8.53 -6.05 -8.78
N SER A 159 -8.55 -6.73 -9.92
CA SER A 159 -9.31 -6.32 -11.10
C SER A 159 -10.76 -6.83 -11.08
N THR A 160 -11.55 -6.36 -10.10
CA THR A 160 -12.98 -6.68 -9.95
C THR A 160 -13.85 -5.41 -9.97
N GLN A 161 -15.15 -5.57 -10.24
CA GLN A 161 -16.09 -4.43 -10.26
C GLN A 161 -16.25 -3.81 -8.88
N GLU A 162 -16.30 -4.65 -7.84
CA GLU A 162 -16.36 -4.22 -6.45
C GLU A 162 -15.09 -3.46 -6.04
N ALA A 163 -13.91 -3.88 -6.52
CA ALA A 163 -12.68 -3.12 -6.31
C ALA A 163 -12.72 -1.77 -7.02
N GLN A 164 -13.23 -1.72 -8.26
CA GLN A 164 -13.42 -0.46 -8.99
C GLN A 164 -14.40 0.50 -8.29
N GLU A 165 -15.49 -0.01 -7.71
CA GLU A 165 -16.41 0.79 -6.90
C GLU A 165 -15.70 1.37 -5.67
N ASN A 166 -14.97 0.54 -4.93
CA ASN A 166 -14.20 0.97 -3.76
C ASN A 166 -13.15 2.04 -4.11
N ILE A 167 -12.42 1.86 -5.22
CA ILE A 167 -11.47 2.86 -5.73
C ILE A 167 -12.19 4.16 -6.06
N GLY A 168 -13.35 4.08 -6.72
CA GLY A 168 -14.18 5.24 -7.04
C GLY A 168 -14.55 6.04 -5.79
N LEU A 169 -15.06 5.36 -4.76
CA LEU A 169 -15.43 5.98 -3.48
C LEU A 169 -14.22 6.57 -2.75
N GLU A 170 -13.12 5.81 -2.66
CA GLU A 170 -11.92 6.24 -1.94
C GLU A 170 -11.29 7.48 -2.58
N VAL A 171 -11.04 7.46 -3.89
CA VAL A 171 -10.37 8.55 -4.59
C VAL A 171 -11.27 9.78 -4.68
N ALA A 172 -12.56 9.62 -4.98
CA ALA A 172 -13.51 10.74 -4.96
C ALA A 172 -13.60 11.35 -3.56
N GLY A 173 -13.63 10.54 -2.50
CA GLY A 173 -13.61 10.99 -1.12
C GLY A 173 -12.33 11.77 -0.76
N LYS A 174 -11.16 11.33 -1.24
CA LYS A 174 -9.90 12.07 -1.07
C LYS A 174 -9.92 13.42 -1.78
N LEU A 175 -10.41 13.46 -3.03
CA LEU A 175 -10.54 14.70 -3.80
C LEU A 175 -11.52 15.67 -3.14
N ALA A 176 -12.68 15.19 -2.67
CA ALA A 176 -13.65 15.98 -1.94
C ALA A 176 -13.06 16.54 -0.65
N LYS A 177 -12.39 15.71 0.17
CA LYS A 177 -11.72 16.17 1.39
C LYS A 177 -10.65 17.24 1.11
N TYR A 178 -9.79 17.03 0.12
CA TYR A 178 -8.82 18.05 -0.27
C TYR A 178 -9.50 19.34 -0.76
N SER A 179 -10.56 19.20 -1.56
CA SER A 179 -11.33 20.34 -2.08
C SER A 179 -11.94 21.18 -0.95
N ASP A 180 -12.56 20.51 0.03
CA ASP A 180 -13.42 21.13 1.03
C ASP A 180 -12.67 21.56 2.29
N ASN A 181 -11.66 20.79 2.71
CA ASN A 181 -10.94 21.05 3.97
C ASN A 181 -9.41 21.04 3.87
N GLY A 182 -8.87 20.80 2.66
CA GLY A 182 -7.44 20.89 2.40
C GLY A 182 -6.64 19.68 2.87
N SER A 183 -7.28 18.59 3.30
CA SER A 183 -6.56 17.39 3.72
C SER A 183 -5.76 16.78 2.55
N THR A 184 -4.51 16.46 2.82
CA THR A 184 -3.57 15.80 1.89
C THR A 184 -3.07 14.46 2.43
N LEU A 185 -3.77 13.88 3.42
CA LEU A 185 -3.44 12.53 3.90
C LEU A 185 -3.46 11.53 2.74
N SER A 186 -2.48 10.63 2.72
CA SER A 186 -2.25 9.65 1.66
C SER A 186 -1.94 10.22 0.28
N ALA A 187 -1.66 11.52 0.15
CA ALA A 187 -1.17 12.09 -1.09
C ALA A 187 0.23 11.55 -1.40
N VAL A 188 0.42 10.98 -2.59
CA VAL A 188 1.65 10.27 -2.98
C VAL A 188 2.82 11.20 -3.34
N ASN A 189 2.57 12.50 -3.47
CA ASN A 189 3.54 13.48 -3.96
C ASN A 189 3.44 14.83 -3.23
N PHE A 190 2.84 14.86 -2.04
CA PHE A 190 2.53 16.09 -1.33
C PHE A 190 2.75 15.94 0.18
N PRO A 191 3.17 17.00 0.91
CA PRO A 191 3.22 16.95 2.36
C PRO A 191 1.83 16.61 2.94
N GLU A 192 1.78 15.62 3.82
CA GLU A 192 0.54 15.14 4.41
C GLU A 192 0.12 16.03 5.59
N VAL A 193 -1.02 16.72 5.41
CA VAL A 193 -1.62 17.60 6.42
C VAL A 193 -3.11 17.25 6.54
N SER A 194 -3.61 17.20 7.76
CA SER A 194 -5.04 17.12 8.04
C SER A 194 -5.34 17.86 9.32
N LEU A 195 -6.22 18.86 9.22
CA LEU A 195 -6.63 19.68 10.35
C LEU A 195 -8.11 19.41 10.63
N PRO A 196 -8.51 19.01 11.86
CA PRO A 196 -9.91 18.81 12.22
C PRO A 196 -10.77 20.04 11.95
N LEU A 197 -12.07 19.86 11.68
CA LEU A 197 -12.99 20.96 11.39
C LEU A 197 -13.53 21.55 12.69
N HIS A 198 -13.33 22.86 12.90
CA HIS A 198 -13.81 23.58 14.09
C HIS A 198 -14.64 24.84 13.77
N GLY A 199 -14.97 25.09 12.50
CA GLY A 199 -15.66 26.30 12.05
C GLY A 199 -14.68 27.43 11.71
N GLY A 200 -15.15 28.68 11.69
CA GLY A 200 -14.34 29.84 11.26
C GLY A 200 -14.09 29.83 9.76
N ARG A 201 -12.93 30.36 9.34
CA ARG A 201 -12.47 30.35 7.95
C ARG A 201 -11.20 29.55 7.80
N ARG A 202 -11.09 28.76 6.73
CA ARG A 202 -9.91 27.94 6.47
C ARG A 202 -9.16 28.36 5.23
N LEU A 203 -7.89 28.70 5.41
CA LEU A 203 -6.96 29.00 4.33
C LEU A 203 -5.91 27.90 4.21
N LEU A 204 -5.45 27.69 2.98
CA LEU A 204 -4.29 26.86 2.69
C LEU A 204 -3.22 27.65 1.96
N HIS A 205 -1.96 27.28 2.17
CA HIS A 205 -0.82 27.89 1.52
C HIS A 205 0.23 26.85 1.12
N ILE A 206 0.48 26.75 -0.18
CA ILE A 206 1.49 25.91 -0.82
C ILE A 206 2.63 26.83 -1.26
N HIS A 207 3.86 26.48 -0.90
CA HIS A 207 5.02 27.32 -1.12
C HIS A 207 6.29 26.51 -1.35
N GLU A 208 7.28 27.11 -1.97
CA GLU A 208 8.65 26.59 -1.96
C GLU A 208 9.17 26.53 -0.53
N ASN A 209 9.93 25.49 -0.18
CA ASN A 209 10.48 25.32 1.16
C ASN A 209 11.65 26.29 1.41
N ARG A 210 11.33 27.56 1.65
CA ARG A 210 12.28 28.64 1.95
C ARG A 210 12.02 29.25 3.34
N PRO A 211 13.06 29.67 4.07
CA PRO A 211 12.90 30.31 5.37
C PRO A 211 12.04 31.58 5.30
N GLY A 212 11.25 31.84 6.35
CA GLY A 212 10.50 33.09 6.52
C GLY A 212 9.07 33.09 5.98
N VAL A 213 8.64 32.07 5.22
CA VAL A 213 7.25 32.01 4.70
C VAL A 213 6.24 31.97 5.85
N LEU A 214 6.46 31.11 6.87
CA LEU A 214 5.56 31.04 8.02
C LEU A 214 5.50 32.35 8.80
N THR A 215 6.65 33.05 8.92
CA THR A 215 6.71 34.38 9.54
C THR A 215 5.88 35.40 8.75
N ALA A 216 6.00 35.43 7.42
CA ALA A 216 5.25 36.33 6.56
C ALA A 216 3.73 36.07 6.66
N ILE A 217 3.31 34.80 6.67
CA ILE A 217 1.92 34.40 6.88
C ILE A 217 1.39 34.93 8.23
N ASN A 218 2.11 34.67 9.32
CA ASN A 218 1.67 35.09 10.66
C ASN A 218 1.64 36.62 10.81
N GLN A 219 2.54 37.34 10.15
CA GLN A 219 2.54 38.81 10.12
C GLN A 219 1.31 39.38 9.41
N ILE A 220 0.81 38.74 8.34
CA ILE A 220 -0.42 39.16 7.65
C ILE A 220 -1.61 39.12 8.62
N PHE A 221 -1.79 38.00 9.32
CA PHE A 221 -2.89 37.85 10.28
C PHE A 221 -2.75 38.81 11.46
N ALA A 222 -1.53 39.00 11.99
CA ALA A 222 -1.28 39.95 13.06
C ALA A 222 -1.59 41.40 12.65
N ALA A 223 -1.19 41.82 11.44
CA ALA A 223 -1.45 43.18 10.94
C ALA A 223 -2.96 43.46 10.75
N GLN A 224 -3.75 42.43 10.46
CA GLN A 224 -5.20 42.51 10.31
C GLN A 224 -5.96 42.23 11.62
N SER A 225 -5.25 42.01 12.73
CA SER A 225 -5.83 41.64 14.04
C SER A 225 -6.71 40.37 13.99
N ILE A 226 -6.31 39.40 13.18
CA ILE A 226 -7.00 38.11 13.01
C ILE A 226 -6.41 37.07 13.98
N ASN A 227 -7.26 36.37 14.72
CA ASN A 227 -6.84 35.24 15.54
C ASN A 227 -6.69 33.97 14.69
N ILE A 228 -5.62 33.21 14.93
CA ILE A 228 -5.39 31.89 14.32
C ILE A 228 -5.83 30.84 15.34
N ALA A 229 -6.92 30.13 15.03
CA ALA A 229 -7.47 29.10 15.91
C ALA A 229 -6.63 27.82 15.88
N ALA A 230 -6.18 27.43 14.69
CA ALA A 230 -5.34 26.25 14.50
C ALA A 230 -4.49 26.37 13.24
N GLN A 231 -3.34 25.71 13.24
CA GLN A 231 -2.43 25.70 12.09
C GLN A 231 -1.68 24.37 12.05
N TYR A 232 -1.54 23.80 10.86
CA TYR A 232 -0.71 22.62 10.64
C TYR A 232 0.09 22.79 9.36
N LEU A 233 1.41 22.93 9.53
CA LEU A 233 2.42 22.92 8.47
C LEU A 233 3.09 21.55 8.40
N GLN A 234 3.27 21.03 7.18
CA GLN A 234 4.20 19.96 6.89
C GLN A 234 5.05 20.34 5.68
N THR A 235 6.27 19.81 5.61
CA THR A 235 7.20 20.08 4.51
C THR A 235 7.75 18.81 3.88
N SER A 236 8.14 18.94 2.63
CA SER A 236 9.03 18.03 1.91
C SER A 236 10.33 18.79 1.55
N PRO A 237 11.34 18.15 0.95
CA PRO A 237 12.60 18.83 0.63
C PRO A 237 12.45 20.09 -0.23
N GLN A 238 11.43 20.16 -1.09
CA GLN A 238 11.26 21.27 -2.05
C GLN A 238 10.02 22.14 -1.77
N MET A 239 9.08 21.68 -0.95
CA MET A 239 7.77 22.32 -0.81
C MET A 239 7.27 22.30 0.63
N GLY A 240 6.59 23.37 1.05
CA GLY A 240 5.81 23.43 2.27
C GLY A 240 4.31 23.53 1.98
N TYR A 241 3.52 22.91 2.84
CA TYR A 241 2.06 23.01 2.81
C TYR A 241 1.53 23.29 4.20
N VAL A 242 0.79 24.38 4.35
CA VAL A 242 0.16 24.74 5.61
C VAL A 242 -1.34 24.96 5.44
N VAL A 243 -2.12 24.40 6.36
CA VAL A 243 -3.56 24.64 6.54
C VAL A 243 -3.75 25.46 7.81
N ILE A 244 -4.59 26.49 7.74
CA ILE A 244 -4.75 27.51 8.77
C ILE A 244 -6.24 27.78 8.98
N ASP A 245 -6.70 27.65 10.22
CA ASP A 245 -8.02 28.11 10.66
C ASP A 245 -7.89 29.47 11.32
N ILE A 246 -8.74 30.40 10.90
CA ILE A 246 -8.81 31.75 11.44
C ILE A 246 -10.22 32.11 11.87
N GLU A 247 -10.30 33.03 12.84
CA GLU A 247 -11.56 33.63 13.28
C GLU A 247 -11.73 34.99 12.61
N ALA A 248 -12.38 35.00 11.44
CA ALA A 248 -12.60 36.20 10.65
C ALA A 248 -13.87 36.11 9.79
N GLU A 249 -14.40 37.28 9.43
CA GLU A 249 -15.44 37.41 8.40
C GLU A 249 -14.87 37.16 6.99
N GLU A 250 -15.76 36.84 6.05
CA GLU A 250 -15.39 36.46 4.66
C GLU A 250 -14.50 37.51 3.98
N ASP A 251 -14.87 38.80 4.06
CA ASP A 251 -14.14 39.89 3.40
C ASP A 251 -12.70 40.02 3.93
N VAL A 252 -12.53 39.82 5.23
CA VAL A 252 -11.22 39.87 5.90
C VAL A 252 -10.38 38.65 5.50
N ALA A 253 -10.98 37.46 5.46
CA ALA A 253 -10.31 36.25 5.00
C ALA A 253 -9.88 36.34 3.52
N GLN A 254 -10.69 36.95 2.66
CA GLN A 254 -10.34 37.20 1.26
C GLN A 254 -9.16 38.17 1.12
N GLN A 255 -9.12 39.23 1.93
CA GLN A 255 -7.97 40.16 1.94
C GLN A 255 -6.69 39.48 2.43
N ALA A 256 -6.77 38.70 3.51
CA ALA A 256 -5.65 37.89 3.99
C ALA A 256 -5.17 36.90 2.90
N LEU A 257 -6.09 36.25 2.17
CA LEU A 257 -5.75 35.37 1.06
C LEU A 257 -4.97 36.09 -0.04
N GLN A 258 -5.37 37.30 -0.44
CA GLN A 258 -4.62 38.05 -1.47
C GLN A 258 -3.22 38.42 -1.00
N ALA A 259 -3.06 38.82 0.27
CA ALA A 259 -1.75 39.08 0.86
C ALA A 259 -0.88 37.82 0.90
N MET A 260 -1.47 36.67 1.27
CA MET A 260 -0.79 35.38 1.26
C MET A 260 -0.27 35.02 -0.14
N LYS A 261 -1.07 35.22 -1.19
CA LYS A 261 -0.64 34.97 -2.58
C LYS A 261 0.58 35.79 -3.01
N ALA A 262 0.80 36.95 -2.39
CA ALA A 262 1.92 37.83 -2.73
C ALA A 262 3.22 37.48 -1.99
N ILE A 263 3.21 36.52 -1.05
CA ILE A 263 4.43 36.12 -0.32
C ILE A 263 5.45 35.53 -1.31
N PRO A 264 6.71 35.99 -1.31
CA PRO A 264 7.74 35.41 -2.18
C PRO A 264 7.91 33.90 -1.96
N GLY A 265 7.85 33.12 -3.04
CA GLY A 265 7.92 31.66 -2.99
C GLY A 265 6.55 30.97 -2.85
N THR A 266 5.45 31.71 -2.89
CA THR A 266 4.11 31.13 -2.95
C THR A 266 3.88 30.43 -4.28
N ILE A 267 3.42 29.18 -4.20
CA ILE A 267 3.00 28.39 -5.35
C ILE A 267 1.48 28.54 -5.56
N ARG A 268 0.70 28.42 -4.47
CA ARG A 268 -0.76 28.54 -4.48
C ARG A 268 -1.31 28.81 -3.09
N ALA A 269 -2.35 29.63 -3.00
CA ALA A 269 -3.14 29.79 -1.77
C ALA A 269 -4.63 29.78 -2.11
N ARG A 270 -5.47 29.27 -1.20
CA ARG A 270 -6.93 29.22 -1.34
C ARG A 270 -7.62 29.48 0.00
N LEU A 271 -8.79 30.09 -0.05
CA LEU A 271 -9.81 30.04 0.99
C LEU A 271 -10.73 28.85 0.67
N LEU A 272 -11.01 28.00 1.65
CA LEU A 272 -11.83 26.79 1.47
C LEU A 272 -13.27 27.01 1.91
N PHE A 273 -13.45 27.56 3.10
CA PHE A 273 -14.72 27.96 3.69
C PHE A 273 -14.50 29.11 4.66
#